data_AF-A0A9D9W0A3-F1
#
_entry.id   AF-A0A9D9W0A3-F1
#
_cell.length_a   1.000
_cell.length_b   1.000
_cell.length_c   1.000
_cell.angle_alpha   90.00
_cell.angle_beta   90.00
_cell.angle_gamma   90.00
#
_symmetry.space_group_name_H-M   'P 1'
#
loop_
_entity.id
_entity.type
_entity.pdbx_description
1 polymer ?
#
loop_
_entity_poly.entity_id
_entity_poly.type
_entity_poly.pdbx_seq_one_letter_code
_entity_poly.pdbx_strand_id
1 'polypeptide(L)'
;MLSDKELSFIEYWKDRRLPYSSLQSKIARGLPMATLFCVPVIILLIVVYLFFPDWYAKLAPSFGSVVVTVIALFIAMIFMAFFRMHFNWEMNEQVYQQLLKKKEMEDEFTGKQNQY
;
A
#
# COMPACT_ATOMS: atom_id res chain seq x y z
N MET A 1 -28.60 -10.25 -8.72
CA MET A 1 -28.35 -10.90 -7.42
C MET A 1 -26.90 -10.74 -7.05
N LEU A 2 -26.66 -10.00 -5.98
CA LEU A 2 -25.36 -9.95 -5.32
C LEU A 2 -24.96 -11.35 -4.85
N SER A 3 -23.70 -11.72 -5.08
CA SER A 3 -23.13 -12.95 -4.55
C SER A 3 -22.88 -12.84 -3.03
N ASP A 4 -22.91 -13.96 -2.31
CA ASP A 4 -22.52 -14.01 -0.89
C ASP A 4 -21.14 -13.41 -0.64
N LYS A 5 -20.21 -13.59 -1.59
CA LYS A 5 -18.87 -12.98 -1.55
C LYS A 5 -18.95 -11.45 -1.61
N GLU A 6 -19.82 -10.90 -2.45
CA GLU A 6 -20.00 -9.45 -2.59
C GLU A 6 -20.62 -8.85 -1.32
N LEU A 7 -21.62 -9.51 -0.74
CA LEU A 7 -22.25 -9.09 0.53
C LEU A 7 -21.25 -9.12 1.70
N SER A 8 -20.48 -10.21 1.84
CA SER A 8 -19.46 -10.31 2.87
C SER A 8 -18.35 -9.25 2.72
N PHE A 9 -18.00 -8.89 1.49
CA PHE A 9 -17.04 -7.82 1.22
C PHE A 9 -17.59 -6.45 1.65
N ILE A 10 -18.85 -6.15 1.34
CA ILE A 10 -19.50 -4.89 1.77
C ILE A 10 -19.44 -4.75 3.29
N GLU A 11 -19.82 -5.80 4.02
CA GLU A 11 -19.83 -5.79 5.49
C GLU A 11 -18.41 -5.64 6.07
N TYR A 12 -17.47 -6.43 5.55
CA TYR A 12 -16.05 -6.35 5.91
C TYR A 12 -15.46 -4.95 5.67
N TRP A 13 -15.71 -4.37 4.49
CA TRP A 13 -15.09 -3.10 4.10
C TRP A 13 -15.74 -1.91 4.80
N LYS A 14 -17.05 -1.98 5.10
CA LYS A 14 -17.77 -0.96 5.87
C LYS A 14 -17.14 -0.72 7.24
N ASP A 15 -16.70 -1.78 7.92
CA ASP A 15 -16.06 -1.68 9.23
C ASP A 15 -14.60 -1.20 9.13
N ARG A 16 -13.86 -1.67 8.12
CA ARG A 16 -12.42 -1.38 7.98
C ARG A 16 -12.08 -0.09 7.22
N ARG A 17 -12.98 0.51 6.45
CA ARG A 17 -12.66 1.70 5.62
C ARG A 17 -12.09 2.88 6.42
N LEU A 18 -12.66 3.16 7.60
CA LEU A 18 -12.31 4.30 8.45
C LEU A 18 -10.94 4.11 9.12
N PRO A 19 -10.64 2.96 9.77
CA PRO A 19 -9.30 2.67 10.28
C PRO A 19 -8.21 2.54 9.21
N TYR A 20 -8.56 2.46 7.93
CA TYR A 20 -7.63 2.35 6.81
C TYR A 20 -7.50 3.66 6.00
N SER A 21 -8.31 4.68 6.28
CA SER A 21 -8.29 5.94 5.54
C SER A 21 -7.13 6.85 5.96
N SER A 22 -6.68 6.77 7.22
CA SER A 22 -5.68 7.67 7.77
C SER A 22 -4.29 7.44 7.19
N LEU A 23 -3.54 8.52 6.94
CA LEU A 23 -2.17 8.46 6.41
C LEU A 23 -1.25 7.62 7.30
N GLN A 24 -1.39 7.72 8.63
CA GLN A 24 -0.62 6.94 9.59
C GLN A 24 -0.90 5.43 9.46
N SER A 25 -2.17 5.03 9.32
CA SER A 25 -2.52 3.62 9.12
C SER A 25 -2.00 3.06 7.81
N LYS A 26 -1.99 3.88 6.75
CA LYS A 26 -1.47 3.51 5.43
C LYS A 26 0.04 3.31 5.47
N ILE A 27 0.78 4.19 6.14
CA ILE A 27 2.23 4.06 6.30
C ILE A 27 2.58 2.85 7.19
N ALA A 28 1.93 2.70 8.35
CA ALA A 28 2.22 1.61 9.29
C ALA A 28 1.96 0.22 8.69
N ARG A 29 0.88 0.06 7.90
CA ARG A 29 0.55 -1.21 7.23
C ARG A 29 1.27 -1.40 5.90
N GLY A 30 1.77 -0.34 5.28
CA GLY A 30 2.66 -0.41 4.12
C GLY A 30 4.10 -0.78 4.49
N LEU A 31 4.50 -0.53 5.75
CA LEU A 31 5.85 -0.76 6.26
C LEU A 31 6.37 -2.20 6.07
N PRO A 32 5.61 -3.28 6.38
CA PRO A 32 6.09 -4.65 6.24
C PRO A 32 6.43 -5.04 4.79
N MET A 33 5.75 -4.44 3.81
CA MET A 33 6.08 -4.65 2.40
C MET A 33 7.26 -3.80 1.95
N ALA A 34 7.42 -2.60 2.53
CA ALA A 34 8.57 -1.74 2.28
C ALA A 34 9.87 -2.36 2.84
N THR A 35 9.80 -2.99 4.02
CA THR A 35 10.94 -3.68 4.64
C THR A 35 11.42 -4.86 3.80
N LEU A 36 10.53 -5.63 3.15
CA LEU A 36 10.92 -6.71 2.25
C LEU A 36 11.83 -6.25 1.10
N PHE A 37 11.63 -5.03 0.60
CA PHE A 37 12.47 -4.46 -0.45
C PHE A 37 13.72 -3.77 0.09
N CYS A 38 13.62 -3.14 1.27
CA CYS A 38 14.68 -2.28 1.75
C CYS A 38 15.73 -3.00 2.63
N VAL A 39 15.31 -3.97 3.43
CA VAL A 39 16.21 -4.73 4.30
C VAL A 39 17.36 -5.36 3.50
N PRO A 40 17.15 -5.99 2.33
CA PRO A 40 18.23 -6.52 1.50
C PRO A 40 19.24 -5.45 1.05
N VAL A 41 18.75 -4.27 0.67
CA VAL A 41 19.59 -3.15 0.20
C VAL A 41 20.45 -2.60 1.34
N ILE A 42 19.85 -2.40 2.51
CA ILE A 42 20.58 -1.93 3.70
C ILE A 42 21.62 -2.97 4.14
N ILE A 43 21.25 -4.26 4.18
CA ILE A 43 22.19 -5.34 4.50
C ILE A 43 23.36 -5.33 3.53
N LEU A 44 23.10 -5.21 2.21
CA LEU A 44 24.15 -5.17 1.20
C LEU A 44 25.11 -4.00 1.43
N LEU A 45 24.59 -2.80 1.74
CA LEU A 45 25.43 -1.64 2.07
C LEU A 45 26.29 -1.86 3.31
N ILE A 46 25.70 -2.43 4.38
CA ILE A 46 26.42 -2.76 5.61
C ILE A 46 27.52 -3.80 5.33
N VAL A 47 27.22 -4.84 4.55
CA VAL A 47 28.18 -5.88 4.17
C VAL A 47 29.33 -5.29 3.38
N VAL A 48 29.05 -4.46 2.37
CA VAL A 48 30.10 -3.80 1.58
C VAL A 48 30.96 -2.89 2.45
N TYR A 49 30.34 -2.12 3.36
CA TYR A 49 31.05 -1.23 4.26
C TYR A 49 31.97 -1.98 5.24
N LEU A 50 31.49 -3.07 5.85
CA LEU A 50 32.25 -3.83 6.86
C LEU A 50 33.32 -4.73 6.25
N PHE A 51 33.01 -5.42 5.14
CA PHE A 51 33.89 -6.45 4.57
C PHE A 51 34.78 -5.93 3.44
N PHE A 52 34.43 -4.81 2.80
CA PHE A 52 35.17 -4.25 1.66
C PHE A 52 35.45 -2.75 1.81
N PRO A 53 36.12 -2.32 2.90
CA PRO A 53 36.37 -0.90 3.17
C PRO A 53 37.21 -0.22 2.08
N ASP A 54 38.18 -0.93 1.48
CA ASP A 54 39.01 -0.39 0.40
C ASP A 54 38.21 -0.15 -0.90
N TRP A 55 37.18 -0.95 -1.12
CA TRP A 55 36.28 -0.77 -2.26
C TRP A 55 35.34 0.42 -2.03
N TYR A 56 34.83 0.55 -0.80
CA TYR A 56 34.06 1.72 -0.38
C TYR A 56 34.88 3.02 -0.47
N ALA A 57 36.14 3.00 -0.05
CA ALA A 57 37.05 4.15 -0.14
C ALA A 57 37.30 4.61 -1.59
N LYS A 58 37.32 3.68 -2.55
CA LYS A 58 37.43 3.99 -4.00
C LYS A 58 36.18 4.65 -4.58
N LEU A 59 35.00 4.39 -4.00
CA LEU A 59 33.75 5.05 -4.35
C LEU A 59 33.55 6.40 -3.64
N ALA A 60 34.38 6.69 -2.63
CA ALA A 60 34.24 7.84 -1.74
C ALA A 60 35.07 9.12 -2.04
N PRO A 61 35.68 9.38 -3.23
CA PRO A 61 36.36 10.67 -3.43
C PRO A 61 35.38 11.86 -3.37
N SER A 62 34.08 11.61 -3.43
CA SER A 62 33.01 12.53 -3.04
C SER A 62 32.04 11.79 -2.11
N PHE A 63 32.25 11.89 -0.80
CA PHE A 63 31.34 11.39 0.25
C PHE A 63 29.88 11.83 0.07
N GLY A 64 29.63 12.90 -0.69
CA GLY A 64 28.29 13.35 -1.04
C GLY A 64 27.50 12.36 -1.89
N SER A 65 28.14 11.54 -2.71
CA SER A 65 27.42 10.65 -3.65
C SER A 65 26.69 9.51 -2.94
N VAL A 66 27.36 8.79 -2.03
CA VAL A 66 26.80 7.62 -1.34
C VAL A 66 25.68 8.01 -0.39
N VAL A 67 25.87 9.06 0.42
CA VAL A 67 24.84 9.53 1.36
C VAL A 67 23.59 9.98 0.60
N VAL A 68 23.76 10.70 -0.53
CA VAL A 68 22.65 11.11 -1.39
C VAL A 68 21.94 9.90 -2.00
N THR A 69 22.67 8.87 -2.44
CA THR A 69 22.06 7.62 -2.94
C THR A 69 21.24 6.91 -1.86
N VAL A 70 21.74 6.81 -0.63
CA VAL A 70 21.02 6.19 0.49
C VAL A 70 19.75 6.98 0.82
N ILE A 71 19.83 8.31 0.86
CA ILE A 71 18.66 9.17 1.10
C ILE A 71 17.64 9.02 -0.05
N ALA A 72 18.08 9.01 -1.29
CA ALA A 72 17.20 8.84 -2.45
C ALA A 72 16.46 7.48 -2.42
N LEU A 73 17.16 6.40 -2.05
CA LEU A 73 16.56 5.08 -1.85
C LEU A 73 15.54 5.10 -0.70
N PHE A 74 15.84 5.81 0.39
CA PHE A 74 14.94 5.92 1.53
C PHE A 74 13.65 6.68 1.19
N ILE A 75 13.77 7.77 0.42
CA ILE A 75 12.62 8.54 -0.07
C ILE A 75 11.79 7.69 -1.04
N ALA A 76 12.42 7.02 -2.00
CA ALA A 76 11.75 6.14 -2.95
C ALA A 76 10.99 5.01 -2.23
N MET A 77 11.55 4.49 -1.14
CA MET A 77 10.90 3.48 -0.31
C MET A 77 9.64 4.01 0.37
N ILE A 78 9.70 5.15 1.06
CA ILE A 78 8.54 5.76 1.72
C ILE A 78 7.45 6.05 0.70
N PHE A 79 7.85 6.59 -0.45
CA PHE A 79 6.95 6.87 -1.56
C PHE A 79 6.23 5.61 -2.03
N MET A 80 6.97 4.53 -2.32
CA MET A 80 6.40 3.24 -2.76
C MET A 80 5.50 2.61 -1.70
N ALA A 81 5.91 2.62 -0.44
CA ALA A 81 5.13 2.10 0.68
C ALA A 81 3.78 2.80 0.81
N PHE A 82 3.81 4.14 0.75
CA PHE A 82 2.64 4.98 0.85
C PHE A 82 1.71 4.81 -0.36
N PHE A 83 2.24 5.00 -1.57
CA PHE A 83 1.44 4.95 -2.80
C PHE A 83 0.77 3.60 -3.00
N ARG A 84 1.48 2.49 -2.74
CA ARG A 84 0.88 1.15 -2.86
C ARG A 84 -0.30 0.97 -1.92
N MET A 85 -0.15 1.35 -0.65
CA MET A 85 -1.22 1.19 0.33
C MET A 85 -2.38 2.15 0.08
N HIS A 86 -2.07 3.37 -0.39
CA HIS A 86 -3.06 4.34 -0.80
C HIS A 86 -3.89 3.84 -1.99
N PHE A 87 -3.23 3.37 -3.06
CA PHE A 87 -3.87 2.84 -4.26
C PHE A 87 -4.76 1.63 -3.95
N ASN A 88 -4.27 0.68 -3.14
CA ASN A 88 -5.07 -0.48 -2.73
C ASN A 88 -6.33 -0.07 -1.95
N TRP A 89 -6.23 0.96 -1.09
CA TRP A 89 -7.38 1.47 -0.38
C TRP A 89 -8.39 2.13 -1.33
N GLU A 90 -7.93 2.95 -2.27
CA GLU A 90 -8.79 3.57 -3.28
C GLU A 90 -9.50 2.53 -4.15
N MET A 91 -8.79 1.48 -4.58
CA MET A 91 -9.37 0.40 -5.37
C MET A 91 -10.51 -0.31 -4.63
N ASN A 92 -10.28 -0.65 -3.36
CA ASN A 92 -11.31 -1.31 -2.53
C ASN A 92 -12.51 -0.38 -2.27
N GLU A 93 -12.27 0.92 -2.09
CA GLU A 93 -13.34 1.90 -1.95
C GLU A 93 -14.16 2.02 -3.24
N GLN A 94 -13.52 2.04 -4.41
CA GLN A 94 -14.23 2.05 -5.70
C GLN A 94 -15.11 0.81 -5.86
N VAL A 95 -14.59 -0.39 -5.56
CA VAL A 95 -15.36 -1.64 -5.61
C VAL A 95 -16.54 -1.59 -4.64
N TYR A 96 -16.33 -1.09 -3.42
CA TYR A 96 -17.40 -0.94 -2.43
C TYR A 96 -18.54 -0.03 -2.93
N GLN A 97 -18.20 1.12 -3.52
CA GLN A 97 -19.20 2.03 -4.08
C GLN A 97 -19.95 1.43 -5.27
N GLN A 98 -19.28 0.65 -6.13
CA GLN A 98 -19.93 -0.07 -7.22
C GLN A 98 -20.92 -1.11 -6.71
N LEU A 99 -20.54 -1.87 -5.69
CA LEU A 99 -21.38 -2.91 -5.09
C LEU A 99 -22.59 -2.32 -4.36
N LEU A 100 -22.44 -1.18 -3.69
CA LEU A 100 -23.57 -0.47 -3.08
C LEU A 100 -24.59 -0.01 -4.14
N LYS A 101 -24.14 0.60 -5.23
CA LYS A 101 -25.03 0.99 -6.34
C LYS A 101 -25.75 -0.21 -6.94
N LYS A 102 -25.04 -1.33 -7.12
CA LYS A 102 -25.63 -2.59 -7.60
C LYS A 102 -26.71 -3.10 -6.66
N LYS A 103 -26.50 -3.00 -5.34
CA LYS A 103 -27.48 -3.35 -4.31
C LYS A 103 -28.73 -2.48 -4.40
N GLU A 104 -28.56 -1.16 -4.46
CA GLU A 104 -29.67 -0.21 -4.54
C GLU A 104 -30.55 -0.47 -5.77
N MET A 105 -29.94 -0.68 -6.95
CA MET A 105 -30.69 -1.00 -8.17
C MET A 105 -31.48 -2.31 -8.08
N GLU A 106 -30.93 -3.31 -7.39
CA GLU A 106 -31.57 -4.60 -7.21
C GLU A 106 -32.72 -4.55 -6.18
N ASP A 107 -32.53 -3.80 -5.10
CA ASP A 107 -33.58 -3.55 -4.10
C ASP A 107 -34.74 -2.75 -4.71
N GLU A 108 -34.46 -1.75 -5.57
CA GLU A 108 -35.47 -1.01 -6.33
C GLU A 108 -36.22 -1.89 -7.33
N PHE A 109 -35.53 -2.78 -8.05
CA PHE A 109 -36.15 -3.68 -9.01
C PHE A 109 -37.08 -4.70 -8.31
N THR A 110 -36.62 -5.26 -7.19
CA THR A 110 -37.41 -6.20 -6.38
C THR A 110 -38.60 -5.51 -5.70
N GLY A 111 -38.40 -4.28 -5.22
CA GLY A 111 -39.47 -3.45 -4.68
C GLY A 111 -40.57 -3.14 -5.69
N LYS A 112 -40.20 -2.87 -6.96
CA LYS A 112 -41.17 -2.68 -8.05
C LYS A 112 -41.90 -3.97 -8.42
N GLN A 113 -41.23 -5.13 -8.42
CA GLN A 113 -41.87 -6.42 -8.69
C GLN A 113 -42.93 -6.78 -7.64
N ASN A 114 -42.73 -6.43 -6.37
CA ASN A 114 -43.70 -6.67 -5.29
C ASN A 114 -44.89 -5.69 -5.27
N GLN A 115 -44.90 -4.66 -6.13
CA GLN A 115 -46.00 -3.69 -6.25
C GLN A 115 -46.95 -3.97 -7.42
N TYR A 116 -46.70 -5.00 -8.23
CA TYR A 116 -47.57 -5.48 -9.30
C TYR A 116 -48.07 -6.90 -8.98
#